data_AF-A0A355UZH9-F1
#
_entry.id   AF-A0A355UZH9-F1
#
_cell.length_a   1.000
_cell.length_b   1.000
_cell.length_c   1.000
_cell.angle_alpha   90.00
_cell.angle_beta   90.00
_cell.angle_gamma   90.00
#
_symmetry.space_group_name_H-M   'P 1'
#
loop_
_entity.id
_entity.type
_entity.pdbx_description
1 polymer ?
#
loop_
_entity_poly.entity_id
_entity_poly.type
_entity_poly.pdbx_seq_one_letter_code
_entity_poly.pdbx_strand_id
1 'polypeptide(L)'
;MNLNEGKYYDFETQYDIWGFKSVNIGININIDDDYNIDDYKDRISKTLEWVNRKRHVIEQAILDNNMTESAEFWIQDAERLENGCYLLEDGSSVSLPLSDDDFCMSLRLSELLINFEEDGSSDMEIYFICKPDYFAGHCIEITVDNDKNISCDGVSG
;
A
#
# COMPACT_ATOMS: atom_id res chain seq x y z
N MET A 1 -31.11 19.56 -0.29
CA MET A 1 -29.76 18.96 -0.31
C MET A 1 -28.83 20.06 0.12
N ASN A 2 -28.41 20.04 1.39
CA ASN A 2 -27.39 20.97 1.88
C ASN A 2 -26.06 20.29 1.60
N LEU A 3 -25.28 20.87 0.69
CA LEU A 3 -23.88 20.54 0.52
C LEU A 3 -23.15 21.49 1.46
N ASN A 4 -22.58 20.96 2.54
CA ASN A 4 -21.61 21.70 3.33
C ASN A 4 -20.25 21.54 2.64
N GLU A 5 -19.61 22.64 2.28
CA GLU A 5 -18.21 22.63 1.83
C GLU A 5 -17.33 22.45 3.09
N GLY A 6 -16.95 21.21 3.38
CA GLY A 6 -15.92 20.92 4.38
C GLY A 6 -14.56 21.43 3.90
N LYS A 7 -13.68 21.80 4.84
CA LYS A 7 -12.30 22.15 4.50
C LYS A 7 -11.46 20.88 4.51
N TYR A 8 -10.69 20.71 3.45
CA TYR A 8 -9.79 19.57 3.27
C TYR A 8 -8.35 20.05 3.37
N TYR A 9 -7.58 19.38 4.22
CA TYR A 9 -6.17 19.68 4.40
C TYR A 9 -5.32 18.48 4.01
N ASP A 10 -4.41 18.72 3.07
CA ASP A 10 -3.49 17.73 2.54
C ASP A 10 -2.08 17.99 3.04
N PHE A 11 -1.49 16.95 3.63
CA PHE A 11 -0.13 16.97 4.10
C PHE A 11 0.63 15.79 3.52
N GLU A 12 1.85 16.05 3.07
CA GLU A 12 2.80 15.00 2.71
C GLU A 12 3.90 14.96 3.76
N THR A 13 4.28 13.75 4.16
CA THR A 13 5.44 13.53 5.01
C THR A 13 6.20 12.29 4.61
N GLN A 14 7.37 12.10 5.21
CA GLN A 14 8.21 10.93 4.99
C GLN A 14 8.41 10.16 6.28
N TYR A 15 8.24 8.85 6.22
CA TYR A 15 8.36 7.99 7.39
C TYR A 15 9.15 6.72 7.10
N ASP A 16 9.94 6.29 8.08
CA ASP A 16 10.68 5.03 8.01
C ASP A 16 9.79 3.89 8.47
N ILE A 17 9.47 2.95 7.58
CA ILE A 17 8.54 1.86 7.87
C ILE A 17 9.01 0.55 7.24
N TRP A 18 8.90 -0.55 8.00
CA TRP A 18 9.30 -1.90 7.56
C TRP A 18 10.74 -2.02 7.04
N GLY A 19 11.63 -1.10 7.43
CA GLY A 19 13.02 -1.04 6.98
C GLY A 19 13.24 -0.18 5.72
N PHE A 20 12.16 0.30 5.07
CA PHE A 20 12.24 1.29 4.01
C PHE A 20 12.42 2.69 4.58
N LYS A 21 13.27 3.48 3.93
CA LYS A 21 13.60 4.84 4.34
C LYS A 21 12.77 5.83 3.54
N SER A 22 12.28 6.87 4.21
CA SER A 22 11.60 7.99 3.55
C SER A 22 10.42 7.59 2.66
N VAL A 23 9.56 6.68 3.13
CA VAL A 23 8.32 6.35 2.41
C VAL A 23 7.39 7.55 2.45
N ASN A 24 6.82 7.91 1.29
CA ASN A 24 5.87 9.02 1.19
C ASN A 24 4.53 8.63 1.83
N ILE A 25 4.05 9.50 2.71
CA ILE A 25 2.77 9.35 3.42
C ILE A 25 1.92 10.56 3.09
N GLY A 26 0.76 10.33 2.47
CA GLY A 26 -0.28 11.33 2.30
C GLY A 26 -1.20 11.31 3.52
N ILE A 27 -1.52 12.48 4.05
CA ILE A 27 -2.40 12.64 5.20
C ILE A 27 -3.46 13.65 4.82
N ASN A 28 -4.69 13.18 4.83
CA ASN A 28 -5.86 13.93 4.44
C ASN A 28 -6.72 14.12 5.69
N ILE A 29 -7.15 15.34 5.95
CA ILE A 29 -7.92 15.67 7.14
C ILE A 29 -9.15 16.46 6.75
N ASN A 30 -10.32 15.85 6.98
CA ASN A 30 -11.62 16.43 6.70
C ASN A 30 -12.18 17.10 7.96
N ILE A 31 -12.35 18.43 7.92
CA ILE A 31 -12.75 19.23 9.08
C ILE A 31 -13.64 20.42 8.70
N ASP A 32 -14.59 20.74 9.58
CA ASP A 32 -15.58 21.78 9.33
C ASP A 32 -15.15 23.20 9.80
N ASP A 33 -14.34 23.40 10.85
CA ASP A 33 -13.60 24.66 11.16
C ASP A 33 -12.76 24.58 12.47
N ASP A 34 -11.77 25.49 12.62
CA ASP A 34 -10.83 25.66 13.76
C ASP A 34 -10.05 24.39 14.20
N TYR A 35 -8.98 24.12 13.47
CA TYR A 35 -8.15 22.93 13.64
C TYR A 35 -6.74 23.21 14.16
N ASN A 36 -6.27 22.34 15.04
CA ASN A 36 -4.87 22.29 15.46
C ASN A 36 -4.21 20.98 14.99
N ILE A 37 -3.22 21.10 14.09
CA ILE A 37 -2.41 19.98 13.60
C ILE A 37 -1.74 19.19 14.71
N ASP A 38 -1.43 19.85 15.84
CA ASP A 38 -0.84 19.20 16.99
C ASP A 38 -1.74 18.11 17.61
N ASP A 39 -3.07 18.23 17.47
CA ASP A 39 -4.03 17.25 17.99
C ASP A 39 -4.00 15.94 17.18
N TYR A 40 -3.53 16.00 15.93
CA TYR A 40 -3.44 14.84 15.04
C TYR A 40 -2.06 14.21 15.03
N LYS A 41 -1.01 14.90 15.51
CA LYS A 41 0.35 14.33 15.57
C LYS A 41 0.41 13.00 16.33
N ASP A 42 -0.27 12.91 17.47
CA ASP A 42 -0.34 11.66 18.25
C ASP A 42 -1.13 10.58 17.52
N ARG A 43 -2.22 10.95 16.82
CA ARG A 43 -3.03 10.03 16.02
C ARG A 43 -2.24 9.48 14.83
N ILE A 44 -1.63 10.35 14.04
CA ILE A 44 -0.75 10.00 12.92
C ILE A 44 0.37 9.06 13.40
N SER A 45 1.04 9.40 14.51
CA SER A 45 2.12 8.57 15.06
C SER A 45 1.63 7.18 15.45
N LYS A 46 0.49 7.08 16.14
CA LYS A 46 -0.13 5.79 16.52
C LYS A 46 -0.56 4.97 15.32
N THR A 47 -1.10 5.62 14.28
CA THR A 47 -1.49 4.98 13.02
C THR A 47 -0.26 4.41 12.31
N LEU A 48 0.79 5.19 12.14
CA LEU A 48 2.05 4.74 11.51
C LEU A 48 2.70 3.59 12.29
N GLU A 49 2.72 3.66 13.62
CA GLU A 49 3.19 2.55 14.45
C GLU A 49 2.34 1.28 14.28
N TRP A 50 1.02 1.43 14.16
CA TRP A 50 0.12 0.31 13.92
C TRP A 50 0.44 -0.35 12.58
N VAL A 51 0.57 0.42 11.49
CA VAL A 51 0.95 -0.10 10.17
C VAL A 51 2.30 -0.82 10.27
N ASN A 52 3.28 -0.22 10.96
CA ASN A 52 4.60 -0.83 11.14
C ASN A 52 4.53 -2.20 11.85
N ARG A 53 3.67 -2.36 12.86
CA ARG A 53 3.48 -3.62 13.60
C ARG A 53 2.65 -4.68 12.85
N LYS A 54 1.85 -4.27 11.87
CA LYS A 54 0.87 -5.13 11.19
C LYS A 54 1.31 -5.68 9.84
N ARG A 55 2.57 -5.48 9.48
CA ARG A 55 3.18 -6.01 8.24
C ARG A 55 2.72 -7.43 7.88
N HIS A 56 2.96 -8.39 8.76
CA HIS A 56 2.61 -9.80 8.53
C HIS A 56 1.12 -10.06 8.30
N VAL A 57 0.23 -9.27 8.92
CA VAL A 57 -1.22 -9.40 8.71
C VAL A 57 -1.62 -8.84 7.35
N ILE A 58 -0.99 -7.74 6.94
CA ILE A 58 -1.19 -7.13 5.61
C ILE A 58 -0.65 -8.07 4.52
N GLU A 59 0.55 -8.62 4.69
CA GLU A 59 1.13 -9.63 3.80
C GLU A 59 0.21 -10.85 3.69
N GLN A 60 -0.36 -11.33 4.80
CA GLN A 60 -1.32 -12.44 4.76
C GLN A 60 -2.59 -12.07 3.98
N ALA A 61 -3.14 -10.86 4.14
CA ALA A 61 -4.32 -10.42 3.39
C ALA A 61 -4.06 -10.39 1.87
N ILE A 62 -2.84 -10.04 1.46
CA ILE A 62 -2.38 -10.07 0.07
C ILE A 62 -2.34 -11.53 -0.43
N LEU A 63 -1.74 -12.45 0.33
CA LEU A 63 -1.66 -13.86 -0.03
C LEU A 63 -3.04 -14.53 -0.09
N ASP A 64 -3.91 -14.25 0.88
CA ASP A 64 -5.29 -14.78 0.92
C ASP A 64 -6.13 -14.32 -0.28
N ASN A 65 -5.71 -13.24 -0.95
CA ASN A 65 -6.32 -12.73 -2.18
C ASN A 65 -5.75 -13.37 -3.47
N ASN A 66 -4.86 -14.37 -3.37
CA ASN A 66 -4.20 -15.04 -4.50
C ASN A 66 -3.34 -14.09 -5.35
N MET A 67 -2.67 -13.15 -4.70
CA MET A 67 -1.82 -12.19 -5.38
C MET A 67 -0.52 -12.81 -5.93
N THR A 68 -0.05 -13.93 -5.36
CA THR A 68 1.08 -14.70 -5.92
C THR A 68 0.70 -15.25 -7.29
N GLU A 69 -0.44 -15.93 -7.40
CA GLU A 69 -0.94 -16.48 -8.68
C GLU A 69 -1.27 -15.37 -9.68
N SER A 70 -1.78 -14.24 -9.20
CA SER A 70 -2.00 -13.06 -10.03
C SER A 70 -0.68 -12.52 -10.60
N ALA A 71 0.38 -12.45 -9.79
CA ALA A 71 1.71 -12.08 -10.28
C ALA A 71 2.22 -13.06 -11.33
N GLU A 72 2.07 -14.37 -11.13
CA GLU A 72 2.47 -15.37 -12.13
C GLU A 72 1.71 -15.20 -13.45
N PHE A 73 0.42 -14.89 -13.39
CA PHE A 73 -0.40 -14.62 -14.57
C PHE A 73 0.13 -13.43 -15.38
N TRP A 74 0.48 -12.33 -14.70
CA TRP A 74 1.06 -11.15 -15.36
C TRP A 74 2.45 -11.43 -15.94
N ILE A 75 3.29 -12.15 -15.20
CA ILE A 75 4.64 -12.52 -15.64
C ILE A 75 4.60 -13.38 -16.92
N GLN A 76 3.57 -14.22 -17.09
CA GLN A 76 3.45 -15.09 -18.26
C GLN A 76 3.27 -14.33 -19.59
N ASP A 77 2.80 -13.07 -19.54
CA ASP A 77 2.68 -12.21 -20.72
C ASP A 77 4.01 -11.56 -21.12
N ALA A 78 5.05 -11.65 -20.28
CA ALA A 78 6.36 -11.10 -20.54
C ALA A 78 7.21 -11.95 -21.51
N GLU A 79 8.33 -11.39 -21.98
CA GLU A 79 9.21 -12.10 -22.92
C GLU A 79 9.87 -13.30 -22.24
N ARG A 80 9.63 -14.50 -22.79
CA ARG A 80 10.29 -15.73 -22.32
C ARG A 80 11.68 -15.88 -22.95
N LEU A 81 12.70 -15.94 -22.09
CA LEU A 81 14.10 -16.10 -22.45
C LEU A 81 14.48 -17.56 -22.72
N GLU A 82 15.60 -17.78 -23.41
CA GLU A 82 16.11 -19.12 -23.74
C GLU A 82 16.39 -19.99 -22.51
N ASN A 83 16.75 -19.37 -21.37
CA ASN A 83 16.99 -20.06 -20.10
C ASN A 83 15.70 -20.47 -19.37
N GLY A 84 14.52 -20.15 -19.93
CA GLY A 84 13.21 -20.46 -19.36
C GLY A 84 12.65 -19.41 -18.38
N CYS A 85 13.42 -18.35 -18.07
CA CYS A 85 12.94 -17.21 -17.30
C CYS A 85 12.08 -16.25 -18.15
N TYR A 86 11.41 -15.33 -17.47
CA TYR A 86 10.65 -14.23 -18.07
C TYR A 86 11.37 -12.91 -17.81
N LEU A 87 11.56 -12.10 -18.85
CA LEU A 87 12.15 -10.76 -18.78
C LEU A 87 11.03 -9.73 -18.57
N LEU A 88 11.04 -9.08 -17.41
CA LEU A 88 10.04 -8.08 -17.01
C LEU A 88 10.38 -6.69 -17.56
N GLU A 89 9.42 -5.77 -17.52
CA GLU A 89 9.58 -4.41 -18.06
C GLU A 89 10.67 -3.58 -17.35
N ASP A 90 10.90 -3.86 -16.06
CA ASP A 90 11.99 -3.25 -15.27
C ASP A 90 13.38 -3.83 -15.61
N GLY A 91 13.46 -4.76 -16.57
CA GLY A 91 14.67 -5.42 -17.03
C GLY A 91 15.14 -6.57 -16.14
N SER A 92 14.41 -6.89 -15.08
CA SER A 92 14.68 -8.05 -14.25
C SER A 92 14.25 -9.35 -14.93
N SER A 93 14.81 -10.48 -14.50
CA SER A 93 14.41 -11.79 -15.01
C SER A 93 13.95 -12.69 -13.86
N VAL A 94 12.82 -13.38 -14.04
CA VAL A 94 12.19 -14.20 -13.00
C VAL A 94 11.86 -15.59 -13.50
N SER A 95 11.90 -16.57 -12.61
CA SER A 95 11.47 -17.95 -12.91
C SER A 95 10.12 -18.22 -12.26
N LEU A 96 9.29 -19.02 -12.92
CA LEU A 96 8.04 -19.52 -12.37
C LEU A 96 8.19 -21.01 -11.98
N PRO A 97 7.47 -21.49 -10.95
CA PRO A 97 6.52 -20.74 -10.12
C PRO A 97 7.21 -19.81 -9.09
N LEU A 98 6.50 -18.77 -8.65
CA LEU A 98 6.89 -17.95 -7.51
C LEU A 98 6.55 -18.67 -6.21
N SER A 99 7.38 -18.47 -5.18
CA SER A 99 7.02 -18.84 -3.81
C SER A 99 6.38 -17.64 -3.10
N ASP A 100 5.45 -17.90 -2.17
CA ASP A 100 4.87 -16.84 -1.33
C ASP A 100 5.94 -16.06 -0.56
N ASP A 101 6.99 -16.74 -0.10
CA ASP A 101 8.12 -16.11 0.59
C ASP A 101 8.86 -15.12 -0.34
N ASP A 102 9.18 -15.54 -1.57
CA ASP A 102 9.84 -14.68 -2.55
C ASP A 102 8.94 -13.50 -2.95
N PHE A 103 7.63 -13.76 -3.10
CA PHE A 103 6.63 -12.75 -3.40
C PHE A 103 6.51 -11.71 -2.27
N CYS A 104 6.34 -12.13 -1.01
CA CYS A 104 6.30 -11.23 0.12
C CYS A 104 7.62 -10.45 0.31
N MET A 105 8.76 -11.08 0.03
CA MET A 105 10.06 -10.41 0.03
C MET A 105 10.21 -9.37 -1.10
N SER A 106 9.43 -9.48 -2.17
CA SER A 106 9.43 -8.53 -3.29
C SER A 106 8.65 -7.25 -2.94
N LEU A 107 7.65 -7.33 -2.07
CA LEU A 107 6.75 -6.22 -1.72
C LEU A 107 7.51 -5.00 -1.18
N ARG A 108 7.27 -3.84 -1.78
CA ARG A 108 7.79 -2.54 -1.37
C ARG A 108 6.62 -1.59 -1.17
N LEU A 109 6.58 -0.98 0.02
CA LEU A 109 5.60 0.08 0.26
C LEU A 109 5.96 1.29 -0.61
N SER A 110 5.05 1.65 -1.50
CA SER A 110 5.19 2.81 -2.38
C SER A 110 4.58 4.04 -1.73
N GLU A 111 3.36 3.89 -1.22
CA GLU A 111 2.57 4.99 -0.69
C GLU A 111 1.63 4.49 0.42
N LEU A 112 1.39 5.37 1.40
CA LEU A 112 0.37 5.20 2.42
C LEU A 112 -0.45 6.49 2.48
N LEU A 113 -1.75 6.38 2.23
CA LEU A 113 -2.70 7.45 2.44
C LEU A 113 -3.45 7.21 3.74
N ILE A 114 -3.61 8.27 4.54
CA ILE A 114 -4.38 8.24 5.79
C ILE A 114 -5.44 9.32 5.70
N ASN A 115 -6.70 8.90 5.72
CA ASN A 115 -7.86 9.78 5.67
C ASN A 115 -8.44 9.89 7.08
N PHE A 116 -8.28 11.04 7.72
CA PHE A 116 -8.89 11.33 9.02
C PHE A 116 -10.20 12.10 8.86
N GLU A 117 -11.22 11.67 9.60
CA GLU A 117 -12.45 12.43 9.82
C GLU A 117 -12.34 13.31 11.07
N GLU A 118 -13.26 14.27 11.20
CA GLU A 118 -13.31 15.22 12.31
C GLU A 118 -13.36 14.54 13.69
N ASP A 119 -14.11 13.45 13.81
CA ASP A 119 -14.24 12.68 15.06
C ASP A 119 -12.97 11.91 15.43
N GLY A 120 -11.99 11.86 14.53
CA GLY A 120 -10.72 11.17 14.67
C GLY A 120 -10.72 9.73 14.20
N SER A 121 -11.81 9.25 13.63
CA SER A 121 -11.80 8.02 12.85
C SER A 121 -10.85 8.15 11.67
N SER A 122 -10.29 7.02 11.23
CA SER A 122 -9.33 7.04 10.12
C SER A 122 -9.38 5.77 9.28
N ASP A 123 -9.51 5.96 7.98
CA ASP A 123 -9.29 4.93 6.97
C ASP A 123 -7.90 5.09 6.34
N MET A 124 -7.37 4.03 5.76
CA MET A 124 -6.06 4.04 5.10
C MET A 124 -6.10 3.28 3.78
N GLU A 125 -5.32 3.77 2.82
CA GLU A 125 -5.01 3.08 1.58
C GLU A 125 -3.50 2.83 1.54
N ILE A 126 -3.09 1.60 1.29
CA ILE A 126 -1.69 1.18 1.30
C ILE A 126 -1.36 0.57 -0.05
N TYR A 127 -0.36 1.15 -0.72
CA TYR A 127 0.02 0.75 -2.08
C TYR A 127 1.38 0.07 -2.09
N PHE A 128 1.42 -1.15 -2.61
CA PHE A 128 2.65 -1.93 -2.76
C PHE A 128 3.05 -2.07 -4.22
N ILE A 129 4.32 -1.83 -4.51
CA ILE A 129 4.93 -2.28 -5.76
C ILE A 129 5.78 -3.52 -5.49
N CYS A 130 6.08 -4.30 -6.51
CA CYS A 130 6.97 -5.45 -6.40
C CYS A 130 8.37 -5.10 -6.90
N LYS A 131 9.39 -5.72 -6.30
CA LYS A 131 10.74 -5.73 -6.83
C LYS A 131 11.31 -7.14 -6.75
N PRO A 132 11.40 -7.90 -7.87
CA PRO A 132 11.15 -7.51 -9.27
C PRO A 132 9.72 -7.03 -9.59
N ASP A 133 9.56 -6.20 -10.62
CA ASP A 133 8.25 -5.62 -11.01
C ASP A 133 7.32 -6.64 -11.68
N TYR A 134 6.61 -7.40 -10.85
CA TYR A 134 5.69 -8.45 -11.31
C TYR A 134 4.43 -7.94 -12.01
N PHE A 135 4.08 -6.65 -11.84
CA PHE A 135 2.81 -6.08 -12.31
C PHE A 135 2.99 -4.94 -13.32
N ALA A 136 4.12 -4.89 -14.02
CA ALA A 136 4.37 -3.92 -15.11
C ALA A 136 4.02 -2.48 -14.71
N GLY A 137 4.53 -2.03 -13.57
CA GLY A 137 4.32 -0.69 -13.02
C GLY A 137 3.06 -0.48 -12.21
N HIS A 138 2.16 -1.47 -12.13
CA HIS A 138 0.95 -1.39 -11.31
C HIS A 138 1.25 -1.75 -9.85
N CYS A 139 0.35 -1.36 -8.95
CA CYS A 139 0.48 -1.59 -7.51
C CYS A 139 -0.60 -2.53 -6.98
N ILE A 140 -0.32 -3.16 -5.85
CA ILE A 140 -1.31 -3.88 -5.05
C ILE A 140 -1.90 -2.88 -4.05
N GLU A 141 -3.22 -2.80 -4.02
CA GLU A 141 -3.96 -1.87 -3.17
C GLU A 141 -4.57 -2.59 -1.96
N ILE A 142 -4.35 -2.01 -0.78
CA ILE A 142 -4.88 -2.48 0.48
C ILE A 142 -5.68 -1.36 1.14
N THR A 143 -6.95 -1.62 1.42
CA THR A 143 -7.76 -0.73 2.26
C THR A 143 -7.77 -1.22 3.71
N VAL A 144 -7.64 -0.28 4.65
CA VAL A 144 -7.84 -0.52 6.08
C VAL A 144 -8.90 0.44 6.61
N ASP A 145 -10.01 -0.11 7.10
CA ASP A 145 -11.09 0.71 7.65
C ASP A 145 -10.77 1.20 9.08
N ASN A 146 -11.63 2.07 9.59
CA ASN A 146 -11.54 2.61 10.93
C ASN A 146 -11.51 1.52 12.03
N ASP A 147 -12.23 0.41 11.83
CA ASP A 147 -12.25 -0.74 12.74
C ASP A 147 -11.01 -1.64 12.61
N LYS A 148 -10.07 -1.27 11.73
CA LYS A 148 -8.82 -1.97 11.43
C LYS A 148 -9.02 -3.32 10.76
N ASN A 149 -10.13 -3.50 10.04
CA ASN A 149 -10.27 -4.58 9.08
C ASN A 149 -9.41 -4.28 7.86
N ILE A 150 -8.73 -5.30 7.33
CA ILE A 150 -7.80 -5.19 6.21
C ILE A 150 -8.41 -5.92 5.01
N SER A 151 -8.47 -5.25 3.86
CA SER A 151 -8.90 -5.80 2.57
C SER A 151 -7.77 -5.67 1.56
N CYS A 152 -7.55 -6.70 0.75
CA CYS A 152 -6.74 -6.58 -0.47
C CYS A 152 -7.69 -6.41 -1.65
N ASP A 153 -7.57 -5.26 -2.32
CA ASP A 153 -8.48 -4.82 -3.36
C ASP A 153 -7.97 -5.17 -4.77
N GLY A 154 -6.78 -5.79 -4.84
CA GLY A 154 -6.18 -6.34 -6.05
C GLY A 154 -5.13 -5.40 -6.63
N VAL A 155 -5.00 -5.42 -7.97
CA VAL A 155 -4.03 -4.60 -8.71
C VAL A 155 -4.71 -3.33 -9.23
N SER A 156 -4.11 -2.17 -8.98
CA SER A 156 -4.56 -0.87 -9.48
C SER A 156 -3.39 -0.01 -9.97
N GLY A 157 -3.69 1.04 -10.74
CA GLY A 157 -2.70 1.91 -11.40
C GLY A 157 -2.89 2.03 -12.90
#